data_AF-A0A258R9C2-F1
#
_entry.id   AF-A0A258R9C2-F1
#
_cell.length_a   1.000
_cell.length_b   1.000
_cell.length_c   1.000
_cell.angle_alpha   90.00
_cell.angle_beta   90.00
_cell.angle_gamma   90.00
#
_symmetry.space_group_name_H-M   'P 1'
#
loop_
_entity.id
_entity.type
_entity.pdbx_description
1 polymer ?
#
loop_
_entity_poly.entity_id
_entity_poly.type
_entity_poly.pdbx_seq_one_letter_code
_entity_poly.pdbx_strand_id
1 'polypeptide(L)'
;MSKQTLSFQAEVKQILHLVTHSLYSNKEIFLRELVSNASDACDKLRFEAINQPELYEDAPNLEVRLSFGSENKTLTIRDNGIGMSAEEAVANLGTIAKSGTREFMAKLEGDQKKDAQLIGQFGVGFYSGFIVADRITVETRRAGTKPEEGVRWSSEGTGDFEVETITRPERGTSIILHLREGEEEFLSGWKLKSIVSKYSDHVSLPILMQKEEWDAEQSKQVTRDEWAPVNKAAALWARSKSDITEEQYQEFYKQISYDTTNPLAYTHNQV
;
A
#
# COMPACT_ATOMS: atom_id res chain seq x y z
N MET A 1 3.29 -17.42 -22.18
CA MET A 1 3.01 -15.98 -22.34
C MET A 1 4.33 -15.23 -22.24
N SER A 2 4.45 -14.06 -22.90
CA SER A 2 5.72 -13.33 -23.06
C SER A 2 6.01 -12.44 -21.85
N LYS A 3 7.06 -12.76 -21.10
CA LYS A 3 7.64 -11.91 -20.06
C LYS A 3 8.41 -10.77 -20.74
N GLN A 4 8.16 -9.53 -20.34
CA GLN A 4 8.82 -8.34 -20.88
C GLN A 4 9.61 -7.64 -19.79
N THR A 5 10.85 -7.26 -20.10
CA THR A 5 11.67 -6.40 -19.22
C THR A 5 11.67 -4.98 -19.78
N LEU A 6 11.36 -4.02 -18.93
CA LEU A 6 11.25 -2.60 -19.24
C LEU A 6 12.11 -1.81 -18.25
N SER A 7 12.66 -0.69 -18.71
CA SER A 7 13.42 0.19 -17.83
C SER A 7 12.53 1.27 -17.22
N PHE A 8 12.80 1.58 -15.95
CA PHE A 8 12.24 2.76 -15.31
C PHE A 8 12.67 4.04 -16.04
N GLN A 9 11.81 5.05 -16.02
CA GLN A 9 12.19 6.40 -16.40
C GLN A 9 13.27 6.95 -15.47
N ALA A 10 14.07 7.90 -15.94
CA ALA A 10 15.23 8.42 -15.21
C ALA A 10 14.85 8.97 -13.83
N GLU A 11 13.70 9.64 -13.73
CA GLU A 11 13.14 10.22 -12.51
C GLU A 11 12.82 9.13 -11.47
N VAL A 12 12.29 7.99 -11.90
CA VAL A 12 11.99 6.85 -11.01
C VAL A 12 13.27 6.24 -10.47
N LYS A 13 14.31 6.09 -11.32
CA LYS A 13 15.63 5.58 -10.88
C LYS A 13 16.24 6.45 -9.78
N GLN A 14 16.12 7.77 -9.93
CA GLN A 14 16.61 8.72 -8.93
C GLN A 14 15.84 8.59 -7.59
N ILE A 15 14.52 8.44 -7.64
CA ILE A 15 13.71 8.23 -6.41
C ILE A 15 14.07 6.91 -5.74
N LEU A 16 14.15 5.82 -6.49
CA LEU A 16 14.53 4.52 -5.94
C LEU A 16 15.88 4.61 -5.22
N HIS A 17 16.86 5.30 -5.82
CA HIS A 17 18.15 5.56 -5.18
C HIS A 17 18.01 6.38 -3.88
N LEU A 18 17.18 7.43 -3.87
CA LEU A 18 16.97 8.27 -2.69
C LEU A 18 16.22 7.56 -1.56
N VAL A 19 15.18 6.80 -1.89
CA VAL A 19 14.36 6.04 -0.92
C VAL A 19 15.18 4.92 -0.27
N THR A 20 16.11 4.31 -1.02
CA THR A 20 16.98 3.24 -0.50
C THR A 20 18.17 3.76 0.31
N HIS A 21 18.68 4.97 0.05
CA HIS A 21 19.96 5.45 0.62
C HIS A 21 19.87 6.68 1.52
N SER A 22 18.81 7.50 1.44
CA SER A 22 18.84 8.87 2.00
C SER A 22 17.74 9.21 2.99
N LEU A 23 16.75 8.35 3.18
CA LEU A 23 15.61 8.60 4.06
C LEU A 23 15.33 7.21 4.67
N TYR A 24 15.37 6.96 5.98
CA TYR A 24 14.21 6.96 6.87
C TYR A 24 14.69 6.48 8.25
N SER A 25 14.51 7.28 9.30
CA SER A 25 14.49 6.76 10.67
C SER A 25 13.20 6.00 10.97
N ASN A 26 12.14 6.21 10.18
CA ASN A 26 10.84 5.60 10.37
C ASN A 26 10.44 4.76 9.15
N LYS A 27 10.78 3.48 9.19
CA LYS A 27 10.49 2.51 8.12
C LYS A 27 9.01 2.14 8.05
N GLU A 28 8.23 2.31 9.13
CA GLU A 28 6.81 1.92 9.22
C GLU A 28 5.92 2.63 8.18
N ILE A 29 6.42 3.72 7.58
CA ILE A 29 5.71 4.53 6.60
C ILE A 29 5.27 3.73 5.37
N PHE A 30 6.00 2.69 4.97
CA PHE A 30 5.65 1.93 3.78
C PHE A 30 4.25 1.32 3.91
N LEU A 31 3.89 0.83 5.09
CA LEU A 31 2.60 0.17 5.29
C LEU A 31 1.45 1.17 5.21
N ARG A 32 1.65 2.40 5.72
CA ARG A 32 0.67 3.49 5.55
C ARG A 32 0.40 3.76 4.07
N GLU A 33 1.46 3.93 3.28
CA GLU A 33 1.34 4.25 1.85
C GLU A 33 0.63 3.13 1.08
N LEU A 34 1.03 1.88 1.30
CA LEU A 34 0.45 0.74 0.59
C LEU A 34 -1.00 0.48 0.98
N VAL A 35 -1.36 0.68 2.25
CA VAL A 35 -2.76 0.58 2.70
C VAL A 35 -3.60 1.74 2.16
N SER A 36 -3.05 2.96 2.08
CA SER A 36 -3.75 4.09 1.45
C SER A 36 -4.06 3.79 -0.02
N ASN A 37 -3.06 3.33 -0.78
CA ASN A 37 -3.25 2.96 -2.19
C ASN A 37 -4.30 1.84 -2.36
N ALA A 38 -4.31 0.86 -1.47
CA ALA A 38 -5.33 -0.20 -1.43
C ALA A 38 -6.73 0.36 -1.16
N SER A 39 -6.84 1.36 -0.26
CA SER A 39 -8.11 2.06 0.00
C SER A 39 -8.60 2.84 -1.23
N ASP A 40 -7.71 3.59 -1.86
CA ASP A 40 -8.04 4.39 -3.05
C ASP A 40 -8.46 3.51 -4.23
N ALA A 41 -7.83 2.33 -4.39
CA ALA A 41 -8.22 1.35 -5.41
C ALA A 41 -9.65 0.81 -5.19
N CYS A 42 -10.03 0.58 -3.93
CA CYS A 42 -11.39 0.18 -3.56
C CYS A 42 -12.40 1.30 -3.77
N ASP A 43 -12.06 2.54 -3.42
CA ASP A 43 -12.96 3.69 -3.63
C ASP A 43 -13.13 4.01 -5.14
N LYS A 44 -12.07 3.85 -5.94
CA LYS A 44 -12.17 3.94 -7.40
C LYS A 44 -13.12 2.89 -7.97
N LEU A 45 -13.05 1.65 -7.47
CA LEU A 45 -14.01 0.60 -7.86
C LEU A 45 -15.44 0.97 -7.46
N ARG A 46 -15.65 1.45 -6.21
CA ARG A 46 -16.98 1.90 -5.76
C ARG A 46 -17.57 2.95 -6.70
N PHE A 47 -16.75 3.91 -7.11
CA PHE A 47 -17.16 4.98 -8.01
C PHE A 47 -17.51 4.46 -9.41
N GLU A 48 -16.66 3.64 -10.03
CA GLU A 48 -16.94 3.05 -11.34
C GLU A 48 -18.19 2.16 -11.31
N ALA A 49 -18.38 1.41 -10.22
CA ALA A 49 -19.50 0.50 -10.03
C ALA A 49 -20.86 1.20 -9.77
N ILE A 50 -20.89 2.53 -9.57
CA ILE A 50 -22.15 3.30 -9.57
C ILE A 50 -22.87 3.12 -10.91
N ASN A 51 -22.12 3.09 -12.00
CA ASN A 51 -22.68 2.93 -13.36
C ASN A 51 -22.54 1.50 -13.90
N GLN A 52 -21.62 0.70 -13.35
CA GLN A 52 -21.33 -0.68 -13.79
C GLN A 52 -21.30 -1.65 -12.57
N PRO A 53 -22.46 -1.98 -11.97
CA PRO A 53 -22.50 -2.83 -10.78
C PRO A 53 -21.86 -4.21 -10.94
N GLU A 54 -21.78 -4.73 -12.16
CA GLU A 54 -21.14 -5.98 -12.53
C GLU A 54 -19.63 -6.03 -12.18
N LEU A 55 -18.97 -4.88 -12.01
CA LEU A 55 -17.55 -4.81 -11.63
C LEU A 55 -17.27 -5.39 -10.23
N TYR A 56 -18.28 -5.53 -9.38
CA TYR A 56 -18.13 -6.21 -8.09
C TYR A 56 -17.95 -7.73 -8.19
N GLU A 57 -18.34 -8.33 -9.32
CA GLU A 57 -18.27 -9.78 -9.55
C GLU A 57 -18.90 -10.57 -8.39
N ASP A 58 -18.23 -11.59 -7.86
CA ASP A 58 -18.64 -12.39 -6.71
C ASP A 58 -18.14 -11.84 -5.35
N ALA A 59 -17.46 -10.69 -5.37
CA ALA A 59 -16.83 -10.07 -4.20
C ALA A 59 -17.31 -8.62 -3.98
N PRO A 60 -18.57 -8.40 -3.54
CA PRO A 60 -19.15 -7.06 -3.34
C PRO A 60 -18.62 -6.34 -2.08
N ASN A 61 -18.15 -7.10 -1.09
CA ASN A 61 -17.57 -6.54 0.13
C ASN A 61 -16.11 -6.17 -0.13
N LEU A 62 -15.79 -4.89 -0.06
CA LEU A 62 -14.43 -4.39 -0.28
C LEU A 62 -13.62 -4.40 1.01
N GLU A 63 -12.38 -4.83 0.90
CA GLU A 63 -11.49 -5.07 2.03
C GLU A 63 -10.03 -5.01 1.61
N VAL A 64 -9.17 -4.76 2.60
CA VAL A 64 -7.72 -4.88 2.48
C VAL A 64 -7.28 -6.01 3.40
N ARG A 65 -6.43 -6.92 2.93
CA ARG A 65 -5.88 -8.05 3.68
C ARG A 65 -4.37 -7.90 3.81
N LEU A 66 -3.88 -8.07 5.02
CA LEU A 66 -2.45 -8.16 5.32
C LEU A 66 -2.12 -9.59 5.75
N SER A 67 -1.18 -10.22 5.06
CA SER A 67 -0.62 -11.52 5.45
C SER A 67 0.89 -11.50 5.33
N PHE A 68 1.55 -12.37 6.08
CA PHE A 68 3.00 -12.50 6.03
C PHE A 68 3.41 -13.96 6.12
N GLY A 69 4.46 -14.31 5.39
CA GLY A 69 5.02 -15.66 5.35
C GLY A 69 6.41 -15.65 5.96
N SER A 70 6.55 -16.22 7.17
CA SER A 70 7.86 -16.28 7.84
C SER A 70 8.87 -17.13 7.06
N GLU A 71 8.42 -18.20 6.40
CA GLU A 71 9.29 -19.09 5.61
C GLU A 71 9.85 -18.42 4.36
N ASN A 72 9.02 -17.62 3.68
CA ASN A 72 9.40 -16.95 2.43
C ASN A 72 9.89 -15.51 2.65
N LYS A 73 9.92 -15.04 3.92
CA LYS A 73 10.21 -13.66 4.31
C LYS A 73 9.41 -12.62 3.53
N THR A 74 8.11 -12.86 3.37
CA THR A 74 7.23 -11.97 2.61
C THR A 74 6.18 -11.30 3.48
N LEU A 75 5.86 -10.05 3.14
CA LEU A 75 4.68 -9.33 3.60
C LEU A 75 3.81 -8.99 2.38
N THR A 76 2.53 -9.36 2.43
CA THR A 76 1.58 -9.17 1.35
C THR A 76 0.46 -8.23 1.78
N ILE A 77 0.24 -7.18 0.99
CA ILE A 77 -0.89 -6.26 1.09
C ILE A 77 -1.80 -6.55 -0.10
N ARG A 78 -3.02 -7.01 0.15
CA ARG A 78 -3.98 -7.38 -0.90
C ARG A 78 -5.27 -6.61 -0.75
N ASP A 79 -5.68 -5.89 -1.78
CA ASP A 79 -7.02 -5.36 -1.93
C ASP A 79 -7.82 -6.16 -2.96
N ASN A 80 -9.15 -6.05 -2.88
CA ASN A 80 -10.06 -6.47 -3.94
C ASN A 80 -10.68 -5.24 -4.64
N GLY A 81 -9.91 -4.17 -4.80
CA GLY A 81 -10.32 -2.93 -5.47
C GLY A 81 -10.35 -3.07 -6.98
N ILE A 82 -10.17 -1.94 -7.67
CA ILE A 82 -10.30 -1.86 -9.15
C ILE A 82 -9.22 -2.65 -9.89
N GLY A 83 -8.04 -2.84 -9.30
CA GLY A 83 -6.89 -3.45 -9.98
C GLY A 83 -6.35 -2.63 -11.15
N MET A 84 -5.48 -3.25 -11.94
CA MET A 84 -4.79 -2.63 -13.08
C MET A 84 -4.73 -3.60 -14.27
N SER A 85 -4.84 -3.06 -15.49
CA SER A 85 -4.46 -3.75 -16.72
C SER A 85 -2.93 -3.78 -16.90
N ALA A 86 -2.43 -4.44 -17.95
CA ALA A 86 -1.00 -4.47 -18.26
C ALA A 86 -0.46 -3.07 -18.57
N GLU A 87 -1.23 -2.28 -19.34
CA GLU A 87 -0.90 -0.90 -19.70
C GLU A 87 -0.88 0.00 -18.47
N GLU A 88 -1.88 -0.14 -17.58
CA GLU A 88 -1.93 0.61 -16.32
C GLU A 88 -0.78 0.22 -15.39
N ALA A 89 -0.41 -1.06 -15.30
CA ALA A 89 0.73 -1.50 -14.50
C ALA A 89 2.05 -0.90 -15.01
N VAL A 90 2.28 -0.91 -16.33
CA VAL A 90 3.46 -0.27 -16.94
C VAL A 90 3.45 1.25 -16.71
N ALA A 91 2.31 1.90 -16.89
CA ALA A 91 2.19 3.35 -16.78
C ALA A 91 2.25 3.86 -15.32
N ASN A 92 1.63 3.16 -14.37
CA ASN A 92 1.52 3.63 -13.00
C ASN A 92 2.69 3.16 -12.13
N LEU A 93 3.22 1.95 -12.36
CA LEU A 93 4.33 1.39 -11.58
C LEU A 93 5.68 1.57 -12.26
N GLY A 94 5.72 1.72 -13.58
CA GLY A 94 6.95 1.93 -14.35
C GLY A 94 7.28 3.41 -14.64
N THR A 95 6.31 4.30 -14.43
CA THR A 95 6.43 5.75 -14.64
C THR A 95 5.84 6.49 -13.45
N ILE A 96 6.31 7.71 -13.16
CA ILE A 96 5.68 8.60 -12.17
C ILE A 96 4.96 9.73 -12.91
N ALA A 97 3.75 10.06 -12.44
CA ALA A 97 2.97 11.18 -12.97
C ALA A 97 3.76 12.50 -12.88
N LYS A 98 3.87 13.17 -14.03
CA LYS A 98 4.91 14.15 -14.37
C LYS A 98 4.96 15.45 -13.54
N SER A 99 3.93 15.81 -12.76
CA SER A 99 3.79 17.22 -12.34
C SER A 99 4.39 17.55 -10.96
N GLY A 100 4.68 16.58 -10.08
CA GLY A 100 5.18 16.85 -8.73
C GLY A 100 6.62 16.38 -8.47
N THR A 101 7.06 15.32 -9.15
CA THR A 101 8.35 14.65 -8.91
C THR A 101 9.56 15.52 -9.21
N ARG A 102 9.46 16.39 -10.22
CA ARG A 102 10.57 17.24 -10.65
C ARG A 102 10.88 18.34 -9.62
N GLU A 103 9.86 18.91 -9.00
CA GLU A 103 10.02 19.85 -7.88
C GLU A 103 10.55 19.17 -6.62
N PHE A 104 10.12 17.92 -6.35
CA PHE A 104 10.66 17.11 -5.25
C PHE A 104 12.15 16.81 -5.43
N MET A 105 12.56 16.35 -6.62
CA MET A 105 13.97 16.11 -6.94
C MET A 105 14.83 17.37 -6.77
N ALA A 106 14.32 18.53 -7.23
CA ALA A 106 15.01 19.81 -7.06
C ALA A 106 15.16 20.23 -5.57
N LYS A 107 14.19 19.89 -4.71
CA LYS A 107 14.26 20.16 -3.26
C LYS A 107 15.25 19.24 -2.53
N LEU A 108 15.51 18.03 -3.04
CA LEU A 108 16.41 17.05 -2.42
C LEU A 108 17.89 17.24 -2.77
N GLU A 109 18.22 17.99 -3.82
CA GLU A 109 19.60 18.30 -4.21
C GLU A 109 20.28 19.34 -3.29
N GLY A 110 19.54 19.97 -2.37
CA GLY A 110 20.07 20.91 -1.37
C GLY A 110 20.45 20.28 -0.02
N ASP A 111 20.98 21.08 0.91
CA ASP A 111 21.39 20.68 2.28
C ASP A 111 20.23 20.24 3.21
N GLN A 112 18.99 20.15 2.69
CA GLN A 112 17.79 19.72 3.42
C GLN A 112 17.56 18.20 3.34
N LYS A 113 18.58 17.40 3.66
CA LYS A 113 18.49 15.93 3.79
C LYS A 113 17.54 15.43 4.91
N LYS A 114 16.78 16.32 5.56
CA LYS A 114 16.00 16.01 6.77
C LYS A 114 14.51 15.77 6.54
N ASP A 115 13.95 16.15 5.40
CA ASP A 115 12.50 16.00 5.17
C ASP A 115 12.16 14.69 4.44
N ALA A 116 12.42 13.59 5.15
CA ALA A 116 12.00 12.24 4.78
C ALA A 116 10.47 12.06 4.74
N GLN A 117 9.69 13.03 5.21
CA GLN A 117 8.24 12.87 5.32
C GLN A 117 7.51 13.05 3.97
N LEU A 118 8.19 13.54 2.93
CA LEU A 118 7.64 14.07 1.67
C LEU A 118 7.07 13.05 0.64
N ILE A 119 7.02 11.75 0.92
CA ILE A 119 6.66 10.71 -0.09
C ILE A 119 5.18 10.72 -0.54
N GLY A 120 4.25 11.13 0.33
CA GLY A 120 2.80 11.03 0.07
C GLY A 120 2.29 11.94 -1.06
N GLN A 121 2.92 13.12 -1.28
CA GLN A 121 2.42 14.15 -2.20
C GLN A 121 2.73 13.90 -3.69
N PHE A 122 3.66 12.99 -4.00
CA PHE A 122 4.25 12.92 -5.35
C PHE A 122 3.93 11.63 -6.12
N GLY A 123 2.99 10.81 -5.61
CA GLY A 123 2.64 9.54 -6.24
C GLY A 123 3.77 8.51 -6.18
N VAL A 124 4.66 8.63 -5.17
CA VAL A 124 5.81 7.75 -4.97
C VAL A 124 5.64 6.79 -3.80
N GLY A 125 4.48 6.81 -3.13
CA GLY A 125 4.13 5.96 -1.99
C GLY A 125 4.37 4.48 -2.25
N PHE A 126 4.12 3.98 -3.47
CA PHE A 126 4.43 2.60 -3.85
C PHE A 126 5.91 2.23 -3.63
N TYR A 127 6.84 3.11 -4.00
CA TYR A 127 8.27 2.84 -3.92
C TYR A 127 8.81 2.84 -2.48
N SER A 128 8.05 3.33 -1.51
CA SER A 128 8.40 3.21 -0.09
C SER A 128 8.54 1.75 0.36
N GLY A 129 7.92 0.79 -0.34
CA GLY A 129 8.13 -0.64 -0.09
C GLY A 129 9.60 -1.07 -0.20
N PHE A 130 10.39 -0.43 -1.07
CA PHE A 130 11.82 -0.75 -1.26
C PHE A 130 12.71 -0.34 -0.07
N ILE A 131 12.17 0.43 0.89
CA ILE A 131 12.83 0.71 2.18
C ILE A 131 13.08 -0.60 2.93
N VAL A 132 12.09 -1.50 2.92
CA VAL A 132 12.12 -2.76 3.69
C VAL A 132 12.28 -4.00 2.80
N ALA A 133 12.03 -3.88 1.50
CA ALA A 133 12.07 -4.97 0.55
C ALA A 133 13.23 -4.84 -0.45
N ASP A 134 13.89 -5.94 -0.80
CA ASP A 134 14.83 -5.99 -1.92
C ASP A 134 14.14 -6.21 -3.25
N ARG A 135 12.96 -6.83 -3.22
CA ARG A 135 12.11 -7.07 -4.39
C ARG A 135 10.65 -6.83 -4.03
N ILE A 136 9.93 -6.24 -4.96
CA ILE A 136 8.47 -6.11 -4.90
C ILE A 136 7.88 -6.87 -6.09
N THR A 137 6.90 -7.72 -5.81
CA THR A 137 6.06 -8.36 -6.83
C THR A 137 4.64 -7.86 -6.68
N VAL A 138 4.05 -7.33 -7.76
CA VAL A 138 2.66 -6.91 -7.80
C VAL A 138 1.91 -7.88 -8.70
N GLU A 139 0.86 -8.50 -8.18
CA GLU A 139 -0.07 -9.30 -8.97
C GLU A 139 -1.42 -8.63 -8.96
N THR A 140 -1.97 -8.37 -10.14
CA THR A 140 -3.17 -7.55 -10.27
C THR A 140 -4.05 -8.05 -11.40
N ARG A 141 -5.37 -7.91 -11.24
CA ARG A 141 -6.31 -7.98 -12.37
C ARG A 141 -7.32 -6.87 -12.25
N ARG A 142 -7.51 -6.12 -13.35
CA ARG A 142 -8.53 -5.09 -13.43
C ARG A 142 -9.94 -5.68 -13.30
N ALA A 143 -10.83 -4.96 -12.64
CA ALA A 143 -12.26 -5.27 -12.65
C ALA A 143 -12.80 -5.31 -14.08
N GLY A 144 -13.66 -6.29 -14.36
CA GLY A 144 -14.30 -6.42 -15.68
C GLY A 144 -13.42 -7.04 -16.77
N THR A 145 -12.15 -7.37 -16.49
CA THR A 145 -11.31 -8.17 -17.41
C THR A 145 -11.32 -9.65 -17.03
N LYS A 146 -10.93 -10.52 -17.99
CA LYS A 146 -10.94 -11.96 -17.75
C LYS A 146 -9.79 -12.38 -16.81
N PRO A 147 -9.93 -13.50 -16.08
CA PRO A 147 -8.85 -14.04 -15.24
C PRO A 147 -7.51 -14.19 -15.96
N GLU A 148 -7.50 -14.54 -17.24
CA GLU A 148 -6.29 -14.74 -18.04
C GLU A 148 -5.58 -13.43 -18.42
N GLU A 149 -6.20 -12.28 -18.14
CA GLU A 149 -5.65 -10.94 -18.35
C GLU A 149 -5.01 -10.37 -17.08
N GLY A 150 -4.80 -11.21 -16.05
CA GLY A 150 -4.01 -10.84 -14.88
C GLY A 150 -2.59 -10.46 -15.26
N VAL A 151 -1.96 -9.66 -14.42
CA VAL A 151 -0.63 -9.10 -14.64
C VAL A 151 0.22 -9.32 -13.42
N ARG A 152 1.43 -9.82 -13.63
CA ARG A 152 2.52 -9.81 -12.65
C ARG A 152 3.52 -8.76 -13.07
N TRP A 153 3.76 -7.80 -12.18
CA TRP A 153 4.85 -6.84 -12.25
C TRP A 153 5.89 -7.20 -11.18
N SER A 154 7.18 -7.11 -11.47
CA SER A 154 8.23 -7.39 -10.49
C SER A 154 9.45 -6.51 -10.69
N SER A 155 10.05 -6.03 -9.60
CA SER A 155 11.29 -5.25 -9.66
C SER A 155 12.12 -5.40 -8.38
N GLU A 156 13.44 -5.35 -8.54
CA GLU A 156 14.42 -5.27 -7.44
C GLU A 156 14.76 -3.82 -7.06
N GLY A 157 14.12 -2.83 -7.70
CA GLY A 157 14.37 -1.41 -7.44
C GLY A 157 15.71 -0.90 -8.01
N THR A 158 16.39 -1.69 -8.84
CA THR A 158 17.74 -1.41 -9.38
C THR A 158 17.76 -0.74 -10.75
N GLY A 159 16.59 -0.48 -11.36
CA GLY A 159 16.49 0.30 -12.59
C GLY A 159 15.55 -0.26 -13.65
N ASP A 160 15.23 -1.55 -13.57
CA ASP A 160 14.31 -2.21 -14.48
C ASP A 160 13.19 -2.92 -13.73
N PHE A 161 12.12 -3.25 -14.45
CA PHE A 161 11.01 -4.04 -13.96
C PHE A 161 10.54 -4.99 -15.05
N GLU A 162 9.90 -6.06 -14.62
CA GLU A 162 9.39 -7.12 -15.47
C GLU A 162 7.86 -7.12 -15.43
N VAL A 163 7.23 -7.34 -16.58
CA VAL A 163 5.77 -7.47 -16.70
C VAL A 163 5.45 -8.77 -17.44
N GLU A 164 4.53 -9.54 -16.87
CA GLU A 164 4.09 -10.83 -17.39
C GLU A 164 2.57 -10.96 -17.27
N THR A 165 1.93 -11.46 -18.32
CA THR A 165 0.51 -11.88 -18.24
C THR A 165 0.39 -13.19 -17.47
N ILE A 166 -0.46 -13.20 -16.45
CA ILE A 166 -0.75 -14.35 -15.59
C ILE A 166 -2.25 -14.61 -15.55
N THR A 167 -2.64 -15.83 -15.17
CA THR A 167 -4.04 -16.11 -14.79
C THR A 167 -4.24 -15.77 -13.32
N ARG A 168 -5.17 -14.85 -13.04
CA ARG A 168 -5.58 -14.45 -11.69
C ARG A 168 -7.11 -14.44 -11.59
N PRO A 169 -7.73 -15.46 -10.95
CA PRO A 169 -9.18 -15.54 -10.79
C PRO A 169 -9.78 -14.39 -10.00
N GLU A 170 -9.02 -13.77 -9.09
CA GLU A 170 -9.51 -12.71 -8.23
C GLU A 170 -9.18 -11.30 -8.76
N ARG A 171 -10.16 -10.40 -8.66
CA ARG A 171 -9.97 -8.96 -8.90
C ARG A 171 -9.03 -8.32 -7.87
N GLY A 172 -8.46 -7.19 -8.24
CA GLY A 172 -7.74 -6.29 -7.34
C GLY A 172 -6.25 -6.55 -7.38
N THR A 173 -5.53 -6.06 -6.37
CA THR A 173 -4.07 -6.06 -6.36
C THR A 173 -3.51 -6.82 -5.16
N SER A 174 -2.39 -7.50 -5.34
CA SER A 174 -1.56 -8.06 -4.29
C SER A 174 -0.14 -7.51 -4.45
N ILE A 175 0.30 -6.70 -3.48
CA ILE A 175 1.66 -6.20 -3.39
C ILE A 175 2.40 -7.10 -2.41
N ILE A 176 3.39 -7.83 -2.91
CA ILE A 176 4.20 -8.80 -2.19
C ILE A 176 5.60 -8.21 -2.03
N LEU A 177 5.93 -7.88 -0.78
CA LEU A 177 7.23 -7.37 -0.39
C LEU A 177 8.11 -8.56 0.01
N HIS A 178 9.22 -8.76 -0.71
CA HIS A 178 10.26 -9.71 -0.32
C HIS A 178 11.23 -8.95 0.58
N LEU A 179 11.15 -9.22 1.90
CA LEU A 179 11.82 -8.40 2.90
C LEU A 179 13.33 -8.63 2.87
N ARG A 180 14.08 -7.53 3.06
CA ARG A 180 15.53 -7.56 3.24
C ARG A 180 15.87 -8.29 4.54
N GLU A 181 17.10 -8.79 4.61
CA GLU A 181 17.67 -9.29 5.87
C GLU A 181 17.72 -8.16 6.92
N GLY A 182 17.23 -8.43 8.12
CA GLY A 182 17.14 -7.46 9.22
C GLY A 182 15.80 -6.74 9.34
N GLU A 183 14.87 -6.93 8.39
CA GLU A 183 13.53 -6.33 8.40
C GLU A 183 12.44 -7.31 8.87
N GLU A 184 12.82 -8.43 9.49
CA GLU A 184 11.90 -9.45 9.99
C GLU A 184 10.94 -8.93 11.08
N GLU A 185 11.17 -7.75 11.67
CA GLU A 185 10.22 -7.10 12.57
C GLU A 185 8.84 -6.87 11.94
N PHE A 186 8.78 -6.75 10.61
CA PHE A 186 7.52 -6.60 9.85
C PHE A 186 6.83 -7.93 9.54
N LEU A 187 7.39 -9.06 10.00
CA LEU A 187 6.75 -10.39 10.00
C LEU A 187 6.13 -10.70 11.38
N SER A 188 5.75 -9.67 12.13
CA SER A 188 5.09 -9.78 13.42
C SER A 188 3.67 -9.24 13.36
N GLY A 189 2.69 -10.09 13.66
CA GLY A 189 1.29 -9.67 13.65
C GLY A 189 0.99 -8.54 14.63
N TRP A 190 1.65 -8.50 15.80
CA TRP A 190 1.54 -7.40 16.75
C TRP A 190 2.07 -6.07 16.18
N LYS A 191 3.27 -6.10 15.58
CA LYS A 191 3.87 -4.90 14.97
C LYS A 191 3.00 -4.35 13.86
N LEU A 192 2.55 -5.20 12.94
CA LEU A 192 1.66 -4.81 11.85
C LEU A 192 0.33 -4.23 12.37
N LYS A 193 -0.30 -4.86 13.36
CA LYS A 193 -1.51 -4.32 14.02
C LYS A 193 -1.27 -2.94 14.62
N SER A 194 -0.14 -2.75 15.30
CA SER A 194 0.25 -1.46 15.88
C SER A 194 0.40 -0.38 14.80
N ILE A 195 1.05 -0.70 13.67
CA ILE A 195 1.25 0.24 12.57
C ILE A 195 -0.11 0.58 11.91
N VAL A 196 -0.96 -0.42 11.67
CA VAL A 196 -2.30 -0.23 11.10
C VAL A 196 -3.18 0.64 12.01
N SER A 197 -3.18 0.38 13.33
CA SER A 197 -3.95 1.21 14.26
C SER A 197 -3.47 2.65 14.30
N LYS A 198 -2.15 2.86 14.24
CA LYS A 198 -1.52 4.19 14.23
C LYS A 198 -1.89 4.99 12.98
N TYR A 199 -1.89 4.37 11.80
CA TYR A 199 -1.95 5.07 10.52
C TYR A 199 -3.25 4.88 9.73
N SER A 200 -4.08 3.90 10.07
CA SER A 200 -5.18 3.47 9.20
C SER A 200 -6.50 3.22 9.94
N ASP A 201 -6.60 3.65 11.21
CA ASP A 201 -7.83 3.61 12.00
C ASP A 201 -8.97 4.46 11.41
N HIS A 202 -8.63 5.39 10.51
CA HIS A 202 -9.56 6.28 9.82
C HIS A 202 -9.92 5.80 8.40
N VAL A 203 -9.27 4.74 7.91
CA VAL A 203 -9.62 4.10 6.64
C VAL A 203 -11.00 3.45 6.81
N SER A 204 -11.91 3.77 5.89
CA SER A 204 -13.31 3.30 5.95
C SER A 204 -13.47 1.82 5.60
N LEU A 205 -12.47 1.24 4.94
CA LEU A 205 -12.45 -0.17 4.57
C LEU A 205 -11.94 -1.03 5.72
N PRO A 206 -12.47 -2.25 5.90
CA PRO A 206 -11.89 -3.21 6.82
C PRO A 206 -10.50 -3.62 6.33
N ILE A 207 -9.51 -3.44 7.20
CA ILE A 207 -8.16 -3.98 7.06
C ILE A 207 -8.11 -5.24 7.90
N LEU A 208 -7.95 -6.38 7.26
CA LEU A 208 -8.03 -7.70 7.85
C LEU A 208 -6.64 -8.32 7.97
N MET A 209 -6.45 -9.08 9.04
CA MET A 209 -5.30 -9.97 9.22
C MET A 209 -5.78 -11.36 9.62
N GLN A 210 -5.01 -12.38 9.23
CA GLN A 210 -5.23 -13.72 9.75
C GLN A 210 -5.07 -13.72 11.28
N LYS A 211 -5.96 -14.44 11.97
CA LYS A 211 -5.82 -14.64 13.42
C LYS A 211 -4.57 -15.46 13.70
N GLU A 212 -3.90 -15.12 14.79
CA GLU A 212 -2.79 -15.90 15.32
C GLU A 212 -3.20 -16.47 16.67
N GLU A 213 -2.89 -17.74 16.89
CA GLU A 213 -3.11 -18.42 18.15
C GLU A 213 -1.82 -19.08 18.61
N TRP A 214 -1.64 -19.18 19.93
CA TRP A 214 -0.53 -19.92 20.50
C TRP A 214 -0.76 -21.43 20.33
N ASP A 215 0.12 -22.09 19.59
CA ASP A 215 0.20 -23.54 19.54
C ASP A 215 1.13 -24.03 20.66
N ALA A 216 0.55 -24.70 21.66
CA ALA A 216 1.30 -25.22 22.81
C ALA A 216 2.22 -26.39 22.45
N GLU A 217 1.91 -27.16 21.40
CA GLU A 217 2.73 -28.31 20.98
C GLU A 217 3.96 -27.83 20.21
N GLN A 218 3.80 -26.80 19.37
CA GLN A 218 4.89 -26.23 18.57
C GLN A 218 5.61 -25.06 19.24
N SER A 219 5.12 -24.61 20.41
CA SER A 219 5.66 -23.47 21.16
C SER A 219 5.86 -22.22 20.30
N LYS A 220 4.91 -21.95 19.39
CA LYS A 220 4.92 -20.79 18.49
C LYS A 220 3.51 -20.29 18.20
N GLN A 221 3.41 -19.04 17.76
CA GLN A 221 2.18 -18.51 17.16
C GLN A 221 1.95 -19.21 15.82
N VAL A 222 0.73 -19.69 15.58
CA VAL A 222 0.29 -20.25 14.30
C VAL A 222 -0.84 -19.40 13.73
N THR A 223 -0.75 -19.10 12.44
CA THR A 223 -1.78 -18.40 11.69
C THR A 223 -2.97 -19.33 11.41
N ARG A 224 -4.19 -18.81 11.55
CA ARG A 224 -5.43 -19.50 11.22
C ARG A 224 -6.00 -18.98 9.89
N ASP A 225 -6.91 -19.73 9.31
CA ASP A 225 -7.61 -19.32 8.08
C ASP A 225 -8.65 -18.22 8.31
N GLU A 226 -8.98 -17.93 9.57
CA GLU A 226 -9.92 -16.88 9.94
C GLU A 226 -9.27 -15.49 9.84
N TRP A 227 -9.97 -14.57 9.17
CA TRP A 227 -9.58 -13.18 9.01
C TRP A 227 -10.36 -12.29 9.98
N ALA A 228 -9.66 -11.38 10.66
CA ALA A 228 -10.28 -10.44 11.59
C ALA A 228 -9.85 -9.00 11.29
N PRO A 229 -10.75 -8.01 11.45
CA PRO A 229 -10.40 -6.61 11.28
C PRO A 229 -9.40 -6.16 12.35
N VAL A 230 -8.42 -5.39 11.92
CA VAL A 230 -7.37 -4.82 12.77
C VAL A 230 -7.41 -3.30 12.84
N ASN A 231 -8.25 -2.66 12.00
CA ASN A 231 -8.61 -1.26 12.13
C ASN A 231 -10.07 -1.12 12.61
N LYS A 232 -10.44 0.09 13.03
CA LYS A 232 -11.82 0.40 13.45
C LYS A 232 -12.84 0.46 12.30
N ALA A 233 -12.38 0.56 11.04
CA ALA A 233 -13.22 0.63 9.83
C ALA A 233 -14.36 1.66 9.91
N ALA A 234 -14.15 2.75 10.66
CA ALA A 234 -15.13 3.80 10.86
C ALA A 234 -14.58 5.09 10.26
N ALA A 235 -15.33 5.68 9.33
CA ALA A 235 -15.02 6.99 8.79
C ALA A 235 -14.77 7.97 9.95
N LEU A 236 -13.61 8.62 9.96
CA LEU A 236 -13.19 9.43 11.12
C LEU A 236 -14.19 10.56 11.42
N TRP A 237 -14.80 11.15 10.39
CA TRP A 237 -15.83 12.19 10.52
C TRP A 237 -17.19 11.69 11.05
N ALA A 238 -17.41 10.37 11.10
CA ALA A 238 -18.62 9.79 11.67
C ALA A 238 -18.46 9.43 13.16
N ARG A 239 -17.23 9.40 13.69
CA ARG A 239 -16.93 9.08 15.10
C ARG A 239 -17.19 10.27 16.02
N SER A 240 -17.53 10.01 17.28
CA SER A 240 -17.63 11.05 18.31
C SER A 240 -16.29 11.75 18.49
N LYS A 241 -16.31 13.09 18.65
CA LYS A 241 -15.09 13.88 18.90
C LYS A 241 -14.31 13.40 20.12
N SER A 242 -14.99 12.86 21.13
CA SER A 242 -14.38 12.32 22.35
C SER A 242 -13.51 11.10 22.10
N ASP A 243 -13.76 10.39 21.00
CA ASP A 243 -13.16 9.08 20.72
C ASP A 243 -12.04 9.18 19.68
N ILE A 244 -11.72 10.39 19.22
CA ILE A 244 -10.71 10.67 18.19
C ILE A 244 -9.55 11.42 18.84
N THR A 245 -8.35 10.86 18.72
CA THR A 245 -7.12 11.50 19.22
C THR A 245 -6.64 12.59 18.27
N GLU A 246 -5.81 13.50 18.78
CA GLU A 246 -5.14 14.53 17.98
C GLU A 246 -4.33 13.89 16.83
N GLU A 247 -3.59 12.83 17.14
CA GLU A 247 -2.80 12.07 16.16
C GLU A 247 -3.68 11.48 15.04
N GLN A 248 -4.89 11.01 15.37
CA GLN A 248 -5.83 10.51 14.38
C GLN A 248 -6.34 11.60 13.43
N TYR A 249 -6.57 12.83 13.91
CA TYR A 249 -6.90 13.95 13.03
C TYR A 249 -5.73 14.32 12.12
N GLN A 250 -4.51 14.34 12.67
CA GLN A 250 -3.30 14.67 11.92
C GLN A 250 -3.05 13.65 10.81
N GLU A 251 -3.15 12.35 11.11
CA GLU A 251 -2.97 11.31 10.09
C GLU A 251 -4.11 11.30 9.06
N PHE A 252 -5.36 11.54 9.48
CA PHE A 252 -6.47 11.67 8.53
C PHE A 252 -6.27 12.83 7.56
N TYR A 253 -5.82 13.99 8.05
CA TYR A 253 -5.46 15.12 7.20
C TYR A 253 -4.39 14.73 6.19
N LYS A 254 -3.29 14.10 6.62
CA LYS A 254 -2.21 13.66 5.75
C LYS A 254 -2.70 12.67 4.70
N GLN A 255 -3.61 11.76 5.05
CA GLN A 255 -4.19 10.81 4.11
C GLN A 255 -4.99 11.53 3.00
N ILE A 256 -5.91 12.44 3.36
CA ILE A 256 -6.81 13.05 2.36
C ILE A 256 -6.17 14.20 1.57
N SER A 257 -5.19 14.88 2.16
CA SER A 257 -4.50 16.02 1.53
C SER A 257 -3.23 15.60 0.81
N TYR A 258 -2.78 14.37 1.05
CA TYR A 258 -1.45 13.88 0.73
C TYR A 258 -0.31 14.65 1.42
N ASP A 259 -0.61 15.63 2.29
CA ASP A 259 0.39 16.37 3.07
C ASP A 259 1.11 15.49 4.07
N THR A 260 2.24 16.00 4.54
CA THR A 260 3.23 15.31 5.35
C THR A 260 3.42 16.02 6.68
N THR A 261 3.07 17.31 6.71
CA THR A 261 2.98 18.11 7.92
C THR A 261 1.62 17.92 8.60
N ASN A 262 1.57 18.23 9.90
CA ASN A 262 0.32 18.26 10.63
C ASN A 262 -0.50 19.49 10.20
N PRO A 263 -1.85 19.41 10.18
CA PRO A 263 -2.68 20.58 9.92
C PRO A 263 -2.42 21.66 10.99
N LEU A 264 -2.47 22.94 10.60
CA LEU A 264 -2.33 24.06 11.55
C LEU A 264 -3.48 24.08 12.57
N ALA A 265 -4.68 23.77 12.10
CA ALA A 265 -5.89 23.64 12.91
C ALA A 265 -6.93 22.85 12.10
N TYR A 266 -7.89 22.25 12.79
CA TYR A 266 -9.04 21.59 12.17
C TYR A 266 -10.30 21.88 12.96
N THR A 267 -11.45 21.82 12.28
CA THR A 267 -12.77 21.88 12.92
C THR A 267 -13.59 20.69 12.45
N HIS A 268 -13.94 19.80 13.37
CA HIS A 268 -14.87 18.70 13.11
C HIS A 268 -16.23 19.11 13.65
N ASN A 269 -17.29 19.10 12.83
CA ASN A 269 -18.66 19.39 13.26
C ASN A 269 -19.58 18.27 12.78
N GLN A 270 -20.37 17.68 13.69
CA GLN A 270 -21.50 16.83 13.33
C GLN A 270 -22.73 17.74 13.26
N VAL A 271 -23.44 17.70 12.13
CA VAL A 271 -24.69 18.44 11.87
C VAL A 271 -25.84 17.46 11.91
#